data_AF-A0A7W0QX30-F1
#
_entry.id   AF-A0A7W0QX30-F1
#
_cell.length_a   1.000
_cell.length_b   1.000
_cell.length_c   1.000
_cell.angle_alpha   90.00
_cell.angle_beta   90.00
_cell.angle_gamma   90.00
#
_symmetry.space_group_name_H-M   'P 1'
#
loop_
_entity.id
_entity.type
_entity.pdbx_description
1 polymer ?
#
loop_
_entity_poly.entity_id
_entity_poly.type
_entity_poly.pdbx_seq_one_letter_code
_entity_poly.pdbx_strand_id
1 'polypeptide(L)'
;MPELNYLAVVVSIVGAFVLSGIWYGVLGNRMAALHPAYAEPSRSPYVTAGVELSRNLVLTLAVAGLADRLDVDDLASGLLLGLVLWIGFPLVLLTGSVFHEKVPPALAAIHAGNWLLKLLLIGGVAGVWT
;
A
#
# COMPACT_ATOMS: atom_id res chain seq x y z
N MET A 1 6.46 23.14 -9.37
CA MET A 1 6.39 21.75 -8.89
C MET A 1 6.46 21.84 -7.38
N PRO A 2 5.67 21.09 -6.60
CA PRO A 2 5.85 21.06 -5.16
C PRO A 2 7.31 20.76 -4.85
N GLU A 3 7.88 21.44 -3.84
CA GLU A 3 9.18 21.05 -3.30
C GLU A 3 8.98 19.74 -2.54
N LEU A 4 9.08 18.62 -3.25
CA LEU A 4 8.95 17.31 -2.65
C LEU A 4 10.06 17.10 -1.63
N ASN A 5 9.67 16.87 -0.38
CA ASN A 5 10.59 16.43 0.64
C ASN A 5 11.11 15.02 0.29
N TYR A 6 12.30 14.96 -0.30
CA TYR A 6 12.89 13.70 -0.75
C TYR A 6 13.09 12.69 0.38
N LEU A 7 13.35 13.15 1.61
CA LEU A 7 13.44 12.26 2.77
C LEU A 7 12.08 11.64 3.09
N ALA A 8 11.00 12.43 3.02
CA ALA A 8 9.63 11.94 3.19
C ALA A 8 9.25 10.87 2.17
N VAL A 9 9.65 11.08 0.91
CA VAL A 9 9.44 10.13 -0.17
C VAL A 9 10.20 8.82 0.11
N VAL A 10 11.49 8.90 0.47
CA VAL A 10 12.31 7.70 0.76
C VAL A 10 11.74 6.91 1.94
N VAL A 11 11.39 7.59 3.03
CA VAL A 11 10.82 6.95 4.23
C VAL A 11 9.47 6.32 3.92
N SER A 12 8.62 6.97 3.13
CA SER A 12 7.34 6.39 2.69
C SER A 12 7.55 5.09 1.91
N ILE A 13 8.49 5.08 0.96
CA ILE A 13 8.78 3.92 0.11
C ILE A 13 9.31 2.75 0.93
N VAL A 14 10.32 3.01 1.76
CA VAL A 14 10.97 1.98 2.61
C VAL A 14 10.02 1.52 3.70
N GLY A 15 9.31 2.43 4.36
CA GLY A 15 8.32 2.13 5.39
C GLY A 15 7.20 1.25 4.85
N ALA A 16 6.62 1.60 3.69
CA ALA A 16 5.60 0.79 3.04
C ALA A 16 6.13 -0.58 2.61
N PHE A 17 7.40 -0.68 2.19
CA PHE A 17 8.02 -1.94 1.81
C PHE A 17 8.20 -2.87 3.01
N VAL A 18 8.79 -2.36 4.09
CA VAL A 18 9.01 -3.10 5.34
C VAL A 18 7.67 -3.53 5.95
N LEU A 19 6.70 -2.60 6.01
CA LEU A 19 5.38 -2.89 6.57
C LEU A 19 4.67 -4.01 5.81
N SER A 20 4.74 -4.01 4.48
CA SER A 20 4.21 -5.10 3.67
C SER A 20 4.97 -6.40 3.79
N GLY A 21 6.30 -6.34 3.89
CA GLY A 21 7.12 -7.51 4.14
C GLY A 21 6.72 -8.19 5.45
N ILE A 22 6.51 -7.41 6.51
CA ILE A 22 6.02 -7.92 7.80
C ILE A 22 4.60 -8.49 7.65
N TRP A 23 3.68 -7.74 7.04
CA TRP A 23 2.28 -8.15 6.87
C TRP A 23 2.16 -9.50 6.15
N TYR A 24 2.84 -9.65 5.00
CA TYR A 24 2.84 -10.89 4.23
C TYR A 24 3.71 -11.98 4.85
N GLY A 25 4.77 -11.64 5.59
CA GLY A 25 5.53 -12.61 6.38
C GLY A 25 4.68 -13.27 7.46
N VAL A 26 3.81 -12.51 8.13
CA VAL A 26 2.90 -13.02 9.16
C VAL A 26 1.74 -13.80 8.56
N LEU A 27 1.15 -13.33 7.45
CA LEU A 27 -0.06 -13.92 6.86
C LEU A 27 0.21 -14.92 5.73
N GLY A 28 1.45 -15.10 5.31
CA GLY A 28 1.83 -15.91 4.15
C GLY A 28 1.32 -17.35 4.22
N ASN A 29 1.41 -18.01 5.38
CA ASN A 29 0.87 -19.36 5.57
C ASN A 29 -0.65 -19.43 5.37
N ARG A 30 -1.39 -18.40 5.80
CA ARG A 30 -2.83 -18.33 5.54
C ARG A 30 -3.12 -18.12 4.06
N MET A 31 -2.32 -17.30 3.38
CA MET A 31 -2.48 -17.09 1.93
C MET A 31 -2.22 -18.37 1.14
N ALA A 32 -1.18 -19.13 1.49
CA ALA A 32 -0.87 -20.43 0.89
C ALA A 32 -2.00 -21.45 1.09
N ALA A 33 -2.67 -21.41 2.25
CA ALA A 33 -3.86 -22.25 2.50
C ALA A 33 -5.11 -21.79 1.73
N LEU A 34 -5.20 -20.50 1.38
CA LEU A 34 -6.35 -19.92 0.70
C LEU A 34 -6.26 -20.01 -0.83
N HIS A 35 -5.05 -20.03 -1.41
CA HIS A 35 -4.88 -20.03 -2.86
C HIS A 35 -3.52 -20.62 -3.29
N PRO A 36 -3.51 -21.55 -4.28
CA PRO A 36 -2.31 -22.32 -4.65
C PRO A 36 -1.15 -21.47 -5.16
N ALA A 37 -1.44 -20.32 -5.80
CA ALA A 37 -0.40 -19.40 -6.27
C ALA A 37 0.53 -18.86 -5.16
N TYR A 38 0.16 -18.97 -3.89
CA TYR A 38 0.99 -18.59 -2.75
C TYR A 38 1.70 -19.77 -2.07
N ALA A 39 1.42 -21.00 -2.50
CA ALA A 39 2.11 -22.21 -2.05
C ALA A 39 3.31 -22.57 -2.94
N GLU A 40 3.37 -22.00 -4.15
CA GLU A 40 4.49 -22.18 -5.06
C GLU A 40 5.77 -21.43 -4.59
N PRO A 41 6.96 -21.87 -5.02
CA PRO A 41 8.21 -21.18 -4.71
C PRO A 41 8.14 -19.71 -5.09
N SER A 42 8.55 -18.84 -4.16
CA SER A 42 8.54 -17.41 -4.40
C SER A 42 9.53 -17.03 -5.51
N ARG A 43 9.20 -15.97 -6.24
CA ARG A 43 10.14 -15.32 -7.16
C ARG A 43 11.38 -14.87 -6.39
N SER A 44 12.49 -14.71 -7.12
CA SER A 44 13.74 -14.16 -6.60
C SER A 44 13.48 -12.97 -5.65
N PRO A 45 14.02 -12.98 -4.42
CA PRO A 45 13.81 -11.90 -3.45
C PRO A 45 14.20 -10.53 -4.00
N TYR A 46 15.25 -10.47 -4.82
CA TYR A 46 15.71 -9.23 -5.46
C TYR A 46 14.71 -8.69 -6.48
N VAL A 47 14.08 -9.56 -7.27
CA VAL A 47 13.05 -9.19 -8.25
C VAL A 47 11.80 -8.69 -7.52
N THR A 48 11.36 -9.42 -6.49
CA THR A 48 10.21 -9.03 -5.67
C THR A 48 10.44 -7.66 -5.00
N ALA A 49 11.63 -7.45 -4.41
CA ALA A 49 11.98 -6.17 -3.81
C ALA A 49 11.99 -5.03 -4.83
N GLY A 50 12.60 -5.23 -6.01
CA GLY A 50 12.62 -4.21 -7.07
C GLY A 50 11.23 -3.81 -7.55
N VAL A 51 10.33 -4.78 -7.72
CA VAL A 51 8.93 -4.53 -8.10
C VAL A 51 8.18 -3.78 -7.00
N GLU A 52 8.27 -4.22 -5.74
CA GLU A 52 7.57 -3.56 -4.64
C GLU A 52 8.06 -2.13 -4.39
N LEU A 53 9.38 -1.89 -4.42
CA LEU A 53 9.95 -0.56 -4.27
C LEU A 53 9.51 0.37 -5.41
N SER A 54 9.47 -0.12 -6.65
CA SER A 54 8.99 0.66 -7.80
C SER A 54 7.52 1.01 -7.67
N ARG A 55 6.68 0.05 -7.27
CA ARG A 55 5.24 0.29 -7.01
C ARG A 55 5.04 1.30 -5.88
N ASN A 56 5.81 1.17 -4.79
CA ASN A 56 5.73 2.09 -3.66
C ASN A 56 6.21 3.50 -4.04
N LEU A 57 7.21 3.64 -4.91
CA LEU A 57 7.63 4.95 -5.44
C LEU A 57 6.49 5.63 -6.19
N VAL A 58 5.87 4.93 -7.15
CA VAL A 58 4.73 5.48 -7.91
C VAL A 58 3.59 5.88 -6.98
N LEU A 59 3.25 5.01 -6.03
CA LEU A 59 2.19 5.28 -5.06
C LEU A 59 2.51 6.50 -4.18
N THR A 60 3.74 6.58 -3.68
CA THR A 60 4.19 7.69 -2.82
C THR A 60 4.13 9.02 -3.55
N LEU A 61 4.63 9.09 -4.79
CA LEU A 61 4.58 10.31 -5.59
C LEU A 61 3.15 10.76 -5.89
N ALA A 62 2.25 9.80 -6.17
CA ALA A 62 0.84 10.11 -6.41
C ALA A 62 0.15 10.65 -5.14
N VAL A 63 0.36 10.01 -3.98
CA VAL A 63 -0.23 10.46 -2.71
C VAL A 63 0.35 11.80 -2.28
N ALA A 64 1.67 11.99 -2.36
CA ALA A 64 2.32 13.26 -2.03
C ALA A 64 1.83 14.40 -2.93
N GLY A 65 1.67 14.14 -4.23
CA GLY A 65 1.12 15.12 -5.17
C GLY A 65 -0.35 15.46 -4.88
N LEU A 66 -1.15 14.51 -4.37
CA LEU A 66 -2.52 14.80 -3.92
C LEU A 66 -2.53 15.57 -2.60
N ALA A 67 -1.66 15.20 -1.65
CA ALA A 67 -1.53 15.89 -0.36
C ALA A 67 -1.21 17.37 -0.54
N ASP A 68 -0.23 17.70 -1.39
CA ASP A 68 0.13 19.07 -1.77
C ASP A 68 -1.05 19.86 -2.35
N ARG A 69 -1.89 19.22 -3.18
CA ARG A 69 -3.03 19.90 -3.83
C ARG A 69 -4.27 20.02 -2.98
N LEU A 70 -4.33 19.27 -1.89
CA LEU A 70 -5.45 19.23 -0.96
C LEU A 70 -5.11 19.93 0.36
N ASP A 71 -3.97 20.63 0.42
CA ASP A 71 -3.47 21.32 1.60
C ASP A 71 -3.45 20.40 2.84
N VAL A 72 -2.98 19.16 2.66
CA VAL A 72 -2.83 18.18 3.74
C VAL A 72 -1.58 18.51 4.54
N ASP A 73 -1.74 19.09 5.72
CA ASP A 73 -0.67 19.72 6.50
C ASP A 73 -0.53 19.19 7.94
N ASP A 74 -1.26 18.12 8.27
CA ASP A 74 -1.11 17.43 9.56
C ASP A 74 -1.31 15.91 9.45
N LEU A 75 -1.00 15.20 10.55
CA LEU A 75 -1.15 13.75 10.61
C LEU A 75 -2.60 13.29 10.39
N ALA A 76 -3.59 14.02 10.90
CA ALA A 76 -4.99 13.62 10.82
C ALA A 76 -5.53 13.76 9.40
N SER A 77 -5.25 14.87 8.72
CA SER A 77 -5.59 15.10 7.31
C SER A 77 -4.84 14.12 6.40
N GLY A 78 -3.58 13.79 6.72
CA GLY A 78 -2.78 12.78 6.02
C GLY A 78 -3.36 11.36 6.14
N LEU A 79 -3.73 10.94 7.35
CA LEU A 79 -4.39 9.66 7.59
C LEU A 79 -5.77 9.60 6.92
N LEU A 80 -6.52 10.70 6.94
CA LEU A 80 -7.81 10.81 6.24
C LEU A 80 -7.64 10.65 4.73
N LEU A 81 -6.64 11.31 4.13
CA LEU A 81 -6.32 11.12 2.71
C LEU A 81 -6.02 9.65 2.40
N GLY A 82 -5.17 9.01 3.21
CA GLY A 82 -4.86 7.59 3.07
C GLY A 82 -6.10 6.69 3.14
N LEU A 83 -7.00 6.96 4.09
CA LEU A 83 -8.25 6.22 4.26
C LEU A 83 -9.21 6.43 3.07
N VAL A 84 -9.38 7.67 2.60
CA VAL A 84 -10.24 7.99 1.45
C VAL A 84 -9.73 7.28 0.20
N LEU A 85 -8.41 7.32 -0.05
CA LEU A 85 -7.82 6.59 -1.17
C LEU A 85 -7.99 5.08 -1.05
N TRP A 86 -7.91 4.53 0.17
CA TRP A 86 -8.13 3.11 0.40
C TRP A 86 -9.58 2.69 0.08
N ILE A 87 -10.56 3.47 0.54
CA ILE A 87 -11.98 3.24 0.27
C ILE A 87 -12.26 3.36 -1.23
N GLY A 88 -11.79 4.44 -1.87
CA GLY A 88 -12.08 4.74 -3.26
C GLY A 88 -11.44 3.76 -4.26
N PHE A 89 -10.28 3.19 -3.93
CA PHE A 89 -9.50 2.35 -4.85
C PHE A 89 -9.38 0.90 -4.36
N PRO A 90 -8.47 0.51 -3.42
CA PRO A 90 -8.36 -0.88 -2.97
C PRO A 90 -9.68 -1.56 -2.61
N LEU A 91 -10.54 -0.92 -1.81
CA LEU A 91 -11.79 -1.55 -1.38
C LEU A 91 -12.73 -1.81 -2.57
N VAL A 92 -12.92 -0.82 -3.44
CA VAL A 92 -13.77 -0.96 -4.64
C VAL A 92 -13.20 -1.99 -5.62
N LEU A 93 -11.89 -1.96 -5.89
CA LEU A 93 -11.25 -2.87 -6.83
C LEU A 93 -11.24 -4.32 -6.31
N LEU A 94 -10.95 -4.50 -5.01
CA LEU A 94 -10.90 -5.84 -4.43
C LEU A 94 -12.29 -6.44 -4.25
N THR A 95 -13.32 -5.66 -3.95
CA THR A 95 -14.70 -6.16 -4.01
C THR A 95 -15.05 -6.61 -5.43
N GLY A 96 -14.67 -5.85 -6.46
CA GLY A 96 -14.77 -6.27 -7.86
C GLY A 96 -14.09 -7.62 -8.13
N SER A 97 -12.85 -7.81 -7.64
CA SER A 97 -12.13 -9.08 -7.80
C SER A 97 -12.83 -10.27 -7.12
N VAL A 98 -13.48 -10.05 -5.97
CA VAL A 98 -14.24 -11.10 -5.28
C VAL A 98 -15.50 -11.44 -6.06
N PHE A 99 -16.27 -10.43 -6.47
CA PHE A 99 -17.56 -10.62 -7.13
C PHE A 99 -17.44 -11.15 -8.56
N HIS A 100 -16.48 -10.64 -9.34
CA HIS A 100 -16.39 -10.93 -10.77
C HIS A 100 -15.31 -11.96 -11.11
N GLU A 101 -14.20 -11.98 -10.36
CA GLU A 101 -13.05 -12.85 -10.63
C GLU A 101 -12.97 -14.03 -9.65
N LYS A 102 -13.91 -14.13 -8.70
CA LYS A 102 -14.04 -15.22 -7.72
C LYS A 102 -12.80 -15.38 -6.84
N VAL A 103 -12.06 -14.29 -6.61
CA VAL A 103 -10.97 -14.28 -5.63
C VAL A 103 -11.55 -14.62 -4.24
N PRO A 104 -10.92 -15.54 -3.46
CA PRO A 104 -11.41 -15.87 -2.13
C PRO A 104 -11.53 -14.60 -1.25
N PRO A 105 -12.69 -14.34 -0.62
CA PRO A 105 -12.90 -13.11 0.16
C PRO A 105 -11.85 -12.89 1.26
N ALA A 106 -11.43 -13.97 1.92
CA ALA A 106 -10.38 -13.91 2.94
C ALA A 106 -9.02 -13.49 2.36
N LEU A 107 -8.69 -13.94 1.14
CA LEU A 107 -7.47 -13.54 0.46
C LEU A 107 -7.53 -12.06 0.05
N ALA A 108 -8.65 -11.63 -0.52
CA ALA A 108 -8.88 -10.23 -0.86
C ALA A 108 -8.77 -9.32 0.38
N ALA A 109 -9.31 -9.75 1.53
CA ALA A 109 -9.18 -9.01 2.80
C ALA A 109 -7.73 -8.87 3.26
N ILE A 110 -6.88 -9.89 3.09
CA ILE A 110 -5.45 -9.80 3.41
C ILE A 110 -4.76 -8.75 2.53
N HIS A 111 -5.08 -8.71 1.23
CA HIS A 111 -4.54 -7.66 0.35
C HIS A 111 -5.10 -6.28 0.69
N ALA A 112 -6.39 -6.18 1.01
CA ALA A 112 -7.03 -4.93 1.41
C ALA A 112 -6.38 -4.35 2.67
N GLY A 113 -6.11 -5.19 3.68
CA GLY A 113 -5.42 -4.77 4.90
C GLY A 113 -4.01 -4.25 4.62
N ASN A 114 -3.24 -4.91 3.76
CA ASN A 114 -1.92 -4.43 3.35
C ASN A 114 -1.99 -3.05 2.67
N TRP A 115 -2.94 -2.88 1.74
CA TRP A 115 -3.17 -1.59 1.08
C TRP A 115 -3.54 -0.48 2.06
N LEU A 116 -4.37 -0.78 3.07
CA LEU A 116 -4.76 0.20 4.09
C LEU A 116 -3.53 0.69 4.85
N LEU A 117 -2.71 -0.24 5.34
CA LEU A 117 -1.49 0.08 6.08
C LEU A 117 -0.52 0.93 5.25
N LYS A 118 -0.30 0.58 3.97
CA LYS A 118 0.54 1.39 3.07
C LYS A 118 0.00 2.80 2.91
N LEU A 119 -1.29 2.94 2.61
CA LEU A 119 -1.90 4.25 2.33
C LEU A 119 -1.96 5.15 3.57
N LEU A 120 -2.24 4.58 4.74
CA LEU A 120 -2.19 5.32 6.01
C LEU A 120 -0.76 5.78 6.33
N LEU A 121 0.24 4.91 6.15
CA LEU A 121 1.64 5.28 6.36
C LEU A 121 2.06 6.40 5.41
N ILE A 122 1.82 6.25 4.10
CA ILE A 122 2.23 7.24 3.09
C ILE A 122 1.47 8.56 3.30
N GLY A 123 0.16 8.52 3.53
CA GLY A 123 -0.65 9.70 3.78
C GLY A 123 -0.25 10.42 5.06
N GLY A 124 -0.07 9.69 6.16
CA GLY A 124 0.38 10.27 7.43
C GLY A 124 1.79 10.87 7.35
N VAL A 125 2.70 10.22 6.62
CA VAL A 125 4.04 10.76 6.35
C VAL A 125 3.95 12.03 5.50
N ALA A 126 3.09 12.05 4.48
CA ALA A 126 2.87 13.24 3.66
C ALA A 126 2.37 14.40 4.53
N GLY A 127 1.34 14.22 5.36
CA GLY A 127 0.79 15.30 6.18
C GLY A 127 1.69 15.79 7.32
N VAL A 128 2.69 15.01 7.76
CA VAL A 128 3.65 15.46 8.80
C VAL A 128 4.89 16.13 8.21
N TRP A 129 5.20 15.87 6.93
CA TRP A 129 6.42 16.34 6.25
C TRP A 129 6.16 17.16 4.98
N THR A 130 4.92 17.64 4.80
CA THR A 130 4.58 18.74 3.89
C THR A 130 5.30 20.04 4.26
#